data_AF-A0A074ZS85-F1
#
_entry.id   AF-A0A074ZS85-F1
#
_cell.length_a   1.000
_cell.length_b   1.000
_cell.length_c   1.000
_cell.angle_alpha   90.00
_cell.angle_beta   90.00
_cell.angle_gamma   90.00
#
_symmetry.space_group_name_H-M   'P 1'
#
loop_
_entity.id
_entity.type
_entity.pdbx_description
1 polymer ?
#
loop_
_entity_poly.entity_id
_entity_poly.type
_entity_poly.pdbx_seq_one_letter_code
_entity_poly.pdbx_strand_id
1 'polypeptide(L)'
;MLVFCLFSTWTLTFAGLVKGFESARKIRFLTSTVPYIFLLILLIRGATLPGAWIGVETGFKPKWSDLLKLEVWSSAAIQVLFAVGPAWGGVITMASYNKHDRPLFRDVFVVPLACFFVSLFAGATALTVMGHQMHVGGVNAIQRLRHYGPGISFIVYSEALVKIPCAAICSVFFFAMLYVLGLSS
;
A
#
# COMPACT_ATOMS: atom_id res chain seq x y z
N MET A 1 -25.52 -0.59 7.55
CA MET A 1 -24.15 -0.89 8.03
C MET A 1 -23.11 0.04 7.40
N LEU A 2 -22.95 0.10 6.07
CA LEU A 2 -21.97 0.98 5.41
C LEU A 2 -22.15 2.48 5.70
N VAL A 3 -23.38 2.97 5.80
CA VAL A 3 -23.68 4.37 6.16
C VAL A 3 -23.09 4.74 7.52
N PHE A 4 -23.13 3.82 8.51
CA PHE A 4 -22.54 4.06 9.83
C PHE A 4 -21.01 4.09 9.77
N CYS A 5 -20.39 3.20 8.99
CA CYS A 5 -18.94 3.21 8.77
C CYS A 5 -18.48 4.50 8.09
N LEU A 6 -19.22 4.98 7.10
CA LEU A 6 -18.95 6.23 6.41
C LEU A 6 -19.08 7.42 7.36
N PHE A 7 -20.18 7.50 8.11
CA PHE A 7 -20.41 8.55 9.10
C PHE A 7 -19.32 8.57 10.18
N SER A 8 -18.92 7.41 10.69
CA SER A 8 -17.84 7.27 11.66
C SER A 8 -16.50 7.76 11.09
N THR A 9 -16.18 7.40 9.85
CA THR A 9 -14.95 7.83 9.18
C THR A 9 -14.92 9.34 8.99
N TRP A 10 -16.02 9.95 8.52
CA TRP A 10 -16.12 11.41 8.38
C TRP A 10 -15.99 12.14 9.72
N THR A 11 -16.59 11.60 10.77
CA THR A 11 -16.49 12.16 12.12
C THR A 11 -15.05 12.15 12.62
N LEU A 12 -14.32 11.06 12.39
CA LEU A 12 -12.91 10.93 12.76
C LEU A 12 -12.01 11.87 11.93
N THR A 13 -12.23 11.97 10.62
CA THR A 13 -11.51 12.93 9.77
C THR A 13 -11.76 14.36 10.22
N PHE A 14 -13.01 14.73 10.47
CA PHE A 14 -13.36 16.06 10.98
C PHE A 14 -12.67 16.33 12.33
N ALA A 15 -12.80 15.43 13.30
CA ALA A 15 -12.16 15.57 14.61
C ALA A 15 -10.63 15.71 14.51
N GLY A 16 -10.00 15.01 13.56
CA GLY A 16 -8.56 15.11 13.32
C GLY A 16 -8.12 16.47 12.75
N LEU A 17 -8.99 17.14 12.00
CA LEU A 17 -8.75 18.44 11.37
C LEU A 17 -9.19 19.65 12.22
N VAL A 18 -10.14 19.48 13.14
CA VAL A 18 -10.74 20.57 13.96
C VAL A 18 -9.68 21.41 14.70
N LYS A 19 -8.60 20.80 15.15
CA LYS A 19 -7.51 21.48 15.89
C LYS A 19 -6.38 22.02 14.99
N GLY A 20 -6.61 22.06 13.68
CA GLY A 20 -5.67 22.60 12.70
C GLY A 20 -4.44 21.72 12.45
N PHE A 21 -3.43 22.33 11.81
CA PHE A 21 -2.27 21.64 11.26
C PHE A 21 -1.43 20.88 12.30
N GLU A 22 -1.31 21.39 13.53
CA GLU A 22 -0.56 20.72 14.61
C GLU A 22 -1.19 19.39 15.04
N SER A 23 -2.52 19.35 15.13
CA SER A 23 -3.25 18.10 15.45
C SER A 23 -3.17 17.12 14.28
N ALA A 24 -3.38 17.61 13.06
CA ALA A 24 -3.25 16.81 11.86
C ALA A 24 -1.84 16.19 11.74
N ARG A 25 -0.78 16.93 12.11
CA ARG A 25 0.59 16.41 12.11
C ARG A 25 0.78 15.26 13.10
N LYS A 26 0.28 15.38 14.33
CA LYS A 26 0.38 14.33 15.36
C LYS A 26 -0.37 13.07 14.94
N ILE A 27 -1.59 13.23 14.42
CA ILE A 27 -2.40 12.12 13.91
C ILE A 27 -1.69 11.48 12.71
N ARG A 28 -1.18 12.29 11.77
CA ARG A 28 -0.43 11.80 10.61
C ARG A 28 0.83 11.02 11.02
N PHE A 29 1.53 11.44 12.05
CA PHE A 29 2.69 10.68 12.53
C PHE A 29 2.28 9.26 12.95
N LEU A 30 1.19 9.12 13.71
CA LEU A 30 0.65 7.81 14.08
C LEU A 30 0.14 7.04 12.86
N THR A 31 -0.66 7.67 12.01
CA THR A 31 -1.27 6.99 10.85
C THR A 31 -0.28 6.66 9.75
N SER A 32 0.86 7.35 9.67
CA SER A 32 1.92 6.99 8.72
C SER A 32 2.86 5.90 9.26
N THR A 33 3.09 5.81 10.57
CA THR A 33 4.02 4.83 11.15
C THR A 33 3.40 3.45 11.36
N VAL A 34 2.15 3.39 11.81
CA VAL A 34 1.44 2.13 12.10
C VAL A 34 1.38 1.18 10.88
N PRO A 35 1.10 1.64 9.65
CA PRO A 35 1.09 0.78 8.47
C PRO A 35 2.42 0.06 8.21
N TYR A 36 3.57 0.70 8.50
CA TYR A 36 4.87 0.06 8.32
C TYR A 36 5.11 -1.09 9.29
N ILE A 37 4.64 -0.95 10.53
CA ILE A 37 4.70 -2.02 11.53
C ILE A 37 3.84 -3.20 11.07
N PHE A 38 2.62 -2.93 10.59
CA PHE A 38 1.73 -3.98 10.09
C PHE A 38 2.27 -4.65 8.82
N LEU A 39 2.82 -3.89 7.88
CA LEU A 39 3.51 -4.45 6.72
C LEU A 39 4.68 -5.35 7.12
N LEU A 40 5.47 -4.95 8.11
CA LEU A 40 6.59 -5.77 8.60
C LEU A 40 6.10 -7.10 9.21
N ILE A 41 5.05 -7.06 10.05
CA ILE A 41 4.46 -8.28 10.63
C ILE A 41 3.92 -9.20 9.53
N LEU A 42 3.18 -8.64 8.56
CA LEU A 42 2.63 -9.39 7.44
C LEU A 42 3.72 -9.94 6.53
N LEU A 43 4.83 -9.23 6.33
CA LEU A 43 5.96 -9.71 5.54
C LEU A 43 6.65 -10.88 6.23
N ILE A 44 6.96 -10.77 7.53
CA ILE A 44 7.56 -11.87 8.28
C ILE A 44 6.63 -13.09 8.25
N ARG A 45 5.33 -12.86 8.44
CA ARG A 45 4.35 -13.95 8.35
C ARG A 45 4.27 -14.55 6.96
N GLY A 46 4.25 -13.72 5.92
CA GLY A 46 4.21 -14.14 4.53
C GLY A 46 5.45 -14.93 4.12
N ALA A 47 6.63 -14.46 4.51
CA ALA A 47 7.92 -15.10 4.24
C ALA A 47 8.08 -16.45 4.95
N THR A 48 7.42 -16.66 6.10
CA THR A 48 7.44 -17.95 6.82
C THR A 48 6.47 -18.99 6.26
N LEU A 49 5.67 -18.65 5.24
CA LEU A 49 4.75 -19.59 4.61
C LEU A 49 5.44 -20.48 3.57
N PRO A 50 5.03 -21.75 3.42
CA PRO A 50 5.56 -22.63 2.38
C PRO A 50 5.14 -22.10 1.00
N GLY A 51 6.11 -22.03 0.09
CA GLY A 51 5.88 -21.53 -1.28
C GLY A 51 5.87 -20.00 -1.43
N ALA A 52 6.16 -19.23 -0.37
CA ALA A 52 6.25 -17.78 -0.44
C ALA A 52 7.21 -17.26 -1.53
N TRP A 53 8.32 -17.99 -1.74
CA TRP A 53 9.33 -17.66 -2.74
C TRP A 53 8.80 -17.67 -4.17
N ILE A 54 7.85 -18.55 -4.50
CA ILE A 54 7.26 -18.67 -5.84
C ILE A 54 6.65 -17.33 -6.28
N GLY A 55 6.02 -16.62 -5.33
CA GLY A 55 5.43 -15.31 -5.58
C GLY A 55 6.49 -14.24 -5.86
N VAL A 56 7.54 -14.19 -5.05
CA VAL A 56 8.64 -13.23 -5.21
C VAL A 56 9.36 -13.45 -6.54
N GLU A 57 9.72 -14.70 -6.85
CA GLU A 57 10.38 -15.06 -8.10
C GLU A 57 9.50 -14.70 -9.31
N THR A 58 8.23 -15.07 -9.30
CA THR A 58 7.32 -14.81 -10.42
C THR A 58 7.03 -13.31 -10.59
N GLY A 59 6.94 -12.57 -9.48
CA GLY A 59 6.64 -11.14 -9.48
C GLY A 59 7.80 -10.27 -9.96
N PHE A 60 9.04 -10.61 -9.59
CA PHE A 60 10.22 -9.84 -9.97
C PHE A 60 10.95 -10.36 -11.22
N LYS A 61 10.47 -11.44 -11.84
CA LYS A 61 11.07 -11.99 -13.06
C LYS A 61 10.99 -10.97 -14.21
N PRO A 62 12.12 -10.42 -14.69
CA PRO A 62 12.10 -9.38 -15.70
C PRO A 62 11.69 -9.94 -17.05
N LYS A 63 10.76 -9.26 -17.72
CA LYS A 63 10.35 -9.53 -19.11
C LYS A 63 10.78 -8.37 -19.99
N TRP A 64 12.00 -8.45 -20.51
CA TRP A 64 12.61 -7.37 -21.28
C TRP A 64 11.80 -6.97 -22.53
N SER A 65 11.07 -7.91 -23.13
CA SER A 65 10.16 -7.64 -24.25
C SER A 65 9.03 -6.67 -23.91
N ASP A 66 8.61 -6.59 -22.65
CA ASP A 66 7.52 -5.72 -22.22
C ASP A 66 7.97 -4.24 -22.18
N LEU A 67 9.27 -3.96 -22.09
CA LEU A 67 9.81 -2.59 -22.13
C LEU A 67 9.62 -1.91 -23.50
N LEU A 68 9.39 -2.68 -24.56
CA LEU A 68 9.12 -2.14 -25.90
C LEU A 68 7.67 -1.66 -26.05
N LYS A 69 6.79 -2.01 -25.10
CA LYS A 69 5.36 -1.67 -25.16
C LYS A 69 5.14 -0.29 -24.55
N LEU A 70 4.54 0.63 -25.31
CA LEU A 70 4.19 1.97 -24.84
C LEU A 70 3.25 1.94 -23.62
N GLU A 71 2.37 0.95 -23.55
CA GLU A 71 1.42 0.77 -22.44
C GLU A 71 2.12 0.59 -21.08
N VAL A 72 3.29 -0.06 -21.04
CA VAL A 72 4.07 -0.27 -19.82
C VAL A 72 4.63 1.06 -19.30
N TRP A 73 5.14 1.91 -20.21
CA TRP A 73 5.64 3.24 -19.85
C TRP A 73 4.52 4.19 -19.44
N SER A 74 3.39 4.17 -20.15
CA SER A 74 2.20 4.94 -19.79
C SER A 74 1.70 4.56 -18.38
N SER A 75 1.58 3.26 -18.11
CA SER A 75 1.16 2.74 -16.80
C SER A 75 2.14 3.11 -15.69
N ALA A 76 3.45 3.02 -15.95
CA ALA A 76 4.48 3.42 -14.98
C ALA A 76 4.44 4.93 -14.68
N ALA A 77 4.28 5.77 -15.70
CA ALA A 77 4.16 7.22 -15.53
C ALA A 77 2.92 7.61 -14.71
N ILE A 78 1.77 7.00 -15.03
CA ILE A 78 0.53 7.16 -14.27
C ILE A 78 0.76 6.72 -12.82
N GLN A 79 1.34 5.54 -12.60
CA GLN A 79 1.60 5.02 -11.25
C GLN A 79 2.46 5.98 -10.42
N VAL A 80 3.52 6.56 -10.99
CA VAL A 80 4.37 7.53 -10.29
C VAL A 80 3.61 8.82 -9.98
N LEU A 81 2.82 9.34 -10.94
CA LEU A 81 2.01 10.55 -10.74
C LEU A 81 0.97 10.36 -9.63
N PHE A 82 0.27 9.23 -9.61
CA PHE A 82 -0.72 8.89 -8.58
C PHE A 82 -0.07 8.58 -7.23
N ALA A 83 1.15 8.02 -7.20
CA ALA A 83 1.85 7.69 -5.96
C ALA A 83 2.37 8.94 -5.23
N VAL A 84 2.88 9.94 -5.96
CA VAL A 84 3.44 11.17 -5.36
C VAL A 84 2.38 12.27 -5.21
N GLY A 85 1.37 12.32 -6.10
CA GLY A 85 0.28 13.29 -6.04
C GLY A 85 0.69 14.77 -6.12
N PRO A 86 1.64 15.19 -6.99
CA PRO A 86 2.19 16.55 -6.97
C PRO A 86 1.16 17.66 -7.27
N ALA A 87 0.13 17.35 -8.07
CA ALA A 87 -0.86 18.33 -8.53
C ALA A 87 -2.17 18.31 -7.72
N TRP A 88 -2.24 17.56 -6.61
CA TRP A 88 -3.50 17.30 -5.90
C TRP A 88 -3.76 18.30 -4.75
N GLY A 89 -2.96 19.35 -4.63
CA GLY A 89 -3.08 20.38 -3.60
C GLY A 89 -2.58 19.95 -2.21
N GLY A 90 -2.54 18.65 -1.90
CA GLY A 90 -2.05 18.13 -0.61
C GLY A 90 -0.59 18.49 -0.34
N VAL A 91 0.31 18.16 -1.27
CA VAL A 91 1.75 18.47 -1.16
C VAL A 91 2.01 19.97 -1.15
N ILE A 92 1.26 20.74 -1.96
CA ILE A 92 1.35 22.20 -2.04
C ILE A 92 0.94 22.84 -0.70
N THR A 93 -0.18 22.40 -0.15
CA THR A 93 -0.68 22.85 1.17
C THR A 93 0.30 22.49 2.28
N MET A 94 0.91 21.30 2.24
CA MET A 94 1.94 20.95 3.23
C MET A 94 3.21 21.79 3.09
N ALA A 95 3.60 22.12 1.86
CA ALA A 95 4.76 22.95 1.59
C ALA A 95 4.57 24.41 2.06
N SER A 96 3.34 24.93 2.07
CA SER A 96 3.07 26.30 2.55
C SER A 96 3.28 26.48 4.06
N TYR A 97 3.30 25.39 4.83
CA TYR A 97 3.61 25.40 6.26
C TYR A 97 5.12 25.21 6.57
N ASN A 98 5.99 25.02 5.57
CA ASN A 98 7.43 24.92 5.79
C ASN A 98 8.06 26.28 6.08
N LYS A 99 9.18 26.28 6.83
CA LYS A 99 10.01 27.47 6.97
C LYS A 99 10.60 27.87 5.62
N HIS A 100 10.68 29.18 5.34
CA HIS A 100 11.14 29.72 4.06
C HIS A 100 12.59 29.34 3.70
N ASP A 101 13.43 29.08 4.69
CA ASP A 101 14.85 28.73 4.55
C ASP A 101 15.11 27.22 4.45
N ARG A 102 14.06 26.39 4.49
CA ARG A 102 14.20 24.93 4.44
C ARG A 102 14.68 24.48 3.05
N PRO A 103 15.75 23.68 2.94
CA PRO A 103 16.23 23.21 1.65
C PRO A 103 15.24 22.24 1.01
N LEU A 104 14.52 22.72 0.00
CA LEU A 104 13.48 21.95 -0.72
C LEU A 104 14.05 20.72 -1.44
N PHE A 105 15.29 20.83 -1.95
CA PHE A 105 15.94 19.79 -2.75
C PHE A 105 16.00 18.42 -2.04
N ARG A 106 16.22 18.40 -0.73
CA ARG A 106 16.23 17.15 0.04
C ARG A 106 14.86 16.48 0.02
N ASP A 107 13.81 17.25 0.25
CA ASP A 107 12.45 16.73 0.36
C ASP A 107 11.95 16.22 -1.02
N VAL A 108 12.37 16.87 -2.12
CA VAL A 108 12.05 16.44 -3.51
C VAL A 108 12.61 15.07 -3.87
N PHE A 109 13.78 14.67 -3.35
CA PHE A 109 14.34 13.34 -3.60
C PHE A 109 13.90 12.30 -2.56
N VAL A 110 13.78 12.70 -1.29
CA VAL A 110 13.43 11.78 -0.21
C VAL A 110 12.02 11.23 -0.36
N VAL A 111 11.04 12.07 -0.75
CA VAL A 111 9.64 11.63 -0.85
C VAL A 111 9.43 10.55 -1.93
N PRO A 112 9.86 10.73 -3.20
CA PRO A 112 9.71 9.68 -4.21
C PRO A 112 10.51 8.42 -3.89
N LEU A 113 11.72 8.54 -3.34
CA LEU A 113 12.51 7.38 -2.91
C LEU A 113 11.80 6.61 -1.79
N ALA A 114 11.25 7.29 -0.80
CA ALA A 114 10.46 6.66 0.25
C ALA A 114 9.23 5.95 -0.33
N CYS A 115 8.47 6.61 -1.22
CA CYS A 115 7.34 6.00 -1.92
C CYS A 115 7.76 4.75 -2.69
N PHE A 116 8.92 4.77 -3.36
CA PHE A 116 9.46 3.61 -4.06
C PHE A 116 9.75 2.45 -3.11
N PHE A 117 10.49 2.69 -2.02
CA PHE A 117 10.83 1.63 -1.06
C PHE A 117 9.60 1.06 -0.36
N VAL A 118 8.65 1.90 0.02
CA VAL A 118 7.38 1.46 0.62
C VAL A 118 6.58 0.63 -0.37
N SER A 119 6.51 1.04 -1.64
CA SER A 119 5.82 0.29 -2.69
C SER A 119 6.49 -1.06 -2.94
N LEU A 120 7.82 -1.11 -2.95
CA LEU A 120 8.60 -2.34 -3.08
C LEU A 120 8.33 -3.28 -1.90
N PHE A 121 8.31 -2.74 -0.68
CA PHE A 121 8.07 -3.49 0.55
C PHE A 121 6.64 -4.05 0.62
N ALA A 122 5.64 -3.23 0.30
CA ALA A 122 4.25 -3.64 0.22
C ALA A 122 4.04 -4.67 -0.91
N GLY A 123 4.67 -4.48 -2.06
CA GLY A 123 4.65 -5.42 -3.19
C GLY A 123 5.25 -6.77 -2.81
N ALA A 124 6.42 -6.79 -2.15
CA ALA A 124 7.04 -8.03 -1.66
C ALA A 124 6.14 -8.75 -0.66
N THR A 125 5.56 -8.02 0.30
CA THR A 125 4.58 -8.56 1.26
C THR A 125 3.42 -9.23 0.54
N ALA A 126 2.83 -8.53 -0.45
CA ALA A 126 1.73 -9.07 -1.22
C ALA A 126 2.11 -10.35 -2.00
N LEU A 127 3.29 -10.33 -2.64
CA LEU A 127 3.82 -11.44 -3.42
C LEU A 127 4.09 -12.68 -2.57
N THR A 128 4.59 -12.56 -1.33
CA THR A 128 4.84 -13.73 -0.47
C THR A 128 3.54 -14.48 -0.13
N VAL A 129 2.47 -13.76 0.22
CA VAL A 129 1.16 -14.33 0.52
C VAL A 129 0.52 -14.94 -0.73
N MET A 130 0.63 -14.27 -1.88
CA MET A 130 0.19 -14.82 -3.16
C MET A 130 0.99 -16.07 -3.56
N GLY A 131 2.30 -16.10 -3.28
CA GLY A 131 3.17 -17.26 -3.49
C GLY A 131 2.68 -18.50 -2.77
N HIS A 132 2.32 -18.34 -1.49
CA HIS A 132 1.72 -19.40 -0.70
C HIS A 132 0.38 -19.89 -1.31
N GLN A 133 -0.48 -18.98 -1.76
CA GLN A 133 -1.73 -19.36 -2.45
C GLN A 133 -1.48 -20.10 -3.76
N MET A 134 -0.47 -19.73 -4.53
CA MET A 134 -0.09 -20.45 -5.76
C MET A 134 0.44 -21.85 -5.45
N HIS A 135 1.18 -22.00 -4.35
CA HIS A 135 1.70 -23.29 -3.89
C HIS A 135 0.58 -24.24 -3.44
N VAL A 136 -0.36 -23.74 -2.63
CA VAL A 136 -1.48 -24.55 -2.09
C VAL A 136 -2.59 -24.75 -3.13
N GLY A 137 -2.89 -23.73 -3.95
CA GLY A 137 -4.01 -23.72 -4.90
C GLY A 137 -3.66 -24.20 -6.33
N GLY A 138 -2.39 -24.45 -6.63
CA GLY A 138 -1.93 -24.94 -7.94
C GLY A 138 -2.25 -24.00 -9.11
N VAL A 139 -2.39 -24.56 -10.32
CA VAL A 139 -2.58 -23.81 -11.60
C VAL A 139 -3.81 -22.89 -11.58
N ASN A 140 -4.86 -23.27 -10.85
CA ASN A 140 -6.12 -22.51 -10.75
C ASN A 140 -5.99 -21.20 -9.97
N ALA A 141 -4.97 -21.06 -9.11
CA ALA A 141 -4.68 -19.82 -8.39
C ALA A 141 -3.97 -18.79 -9.29
N ILE A 142 -3.07 -19.27 -10.15
CA ILE A 142 -2.28 -18.44 -11.09
C ILE A 142 -3.18 -17.81 -12.17
N GLN A 143 -4.13 -18.57 -12.71
CA GLN A 143 -5.07 -18.07 -13.72
C GLN A 143 -5.98 -16.98 -13.18
N ARG A 144 -6.45 -17.11 -11.93
CA ARG A 144 -7.22 -16.07 -11.25
C ARG A 144 -6.41 -14.78 -11.15
N LEU A 145 -5.19 -14.86 -10.59
CA LEU A 145 -4.31 -13.70 -10.40
C LEU A 145 -4.01 -12.90 -11.68
N ARG A 146 -3.98 -13.54 -12.85
CA ARG A 146 -3.61 -12.92 -14.12
C ARG A 146 -4.70 -12.01 -14.73
N HIS A 147 -5.95 -12.07 -14.22
CA HIS A 147 -7.10 -11.39 -14.82
C HIS A 147 -7.63 -10.18 -14.03
N TYR A 148 -6.88 -9.67 -13.05
CA TYR A 148 -7.46 -8.76 -12.05
C TYR A 148 -6.97 -7.31 -12.11
N GLY A 149 -7.94 -6.39 -12.12
CA GLY A 149 -7.72 -4.97 -11.83
C GLY A 149 -7.57 -4.70 -10.32
N PRO A 150 -7.39 -3.42 -9.91
CA PRO A 150 -7.05 -3.04 -8.53
C PRO A 150 -8.05 -3.55 -7.48
N GLY A 151 -9.35 -3.49 -7.78
CA GLY A 151 -10.41 -3.93 -6.86
C GLY A 151 -10.47 -5.44 -6.64
N ILE A 152 -10.07 -6.24 -7.62
CA ILE A 152 -10.11 -7.71 -7.49
C ILE A 152 -8.83 -8.24 -6.83
N SER A 153 -7.71 -7.52 -6.98
CA SER A 153 -6.48 -7.80 -6.21
C SER A 153 -6.73 -7.77 -4.71
N PHE A 154 -7.62 -6.88 -4.24
CA PHE A 154 -8.04 -6.82 -2.84
C PHE A 154 -8.83 -8.06 -2.38
N ILE A 155 -9.76 -8.53 -3.21
CA ILE A 155 -10.59 -9.71 -2.92
C ILE A 155 -9.70 -10.94 -2.83
N VAL A 156 -8.81 -11.13 -3.79
CA VAL A 156 -7.90 -12.28 -3.83
C VAL A 156 -6.92 -12.23 -2.65
N TYR A 157 -6.42 -11.05 -2.31
CA TYR A 157 -5.51 -10.90 -1.19
C TYR A 157 -6.19 -11.17 0.16
N SER A 158 -7.42 -10.69 0.36
CA SER A 158 -8.19 -10.99 1.56
C SER A 158 -8.58 -12.47 1.65
N GLU A 159 -8.95 -13.11 0.53
CA GLU A 159 -9.17 -14.56 0.47
C GLU A 159 -7.90 -15.34 0.83
N ALA A 160 -6.74 -14.88 0.37
CA ALA A 160 -5.45 -15.47 0.68
C ALA A 160 -5.10 -15.36 2.17
N LEU A 161 -5.37 -14.20 2.78
CA LEU A 161 -5.12 -13.91 4.20
C LEU A 161 -6.01 -14.74 5.14
N VAL A 162 -7.20 -15.14 4.72
CA VAL A 162 -8.08 -15.97 5.56
C VAL A 162 -7.60 -17.42 5.62
N LYS A 163 -6.78 -17.86 4.66
CA LYS A 163 -6.28 -19.24 4.57
C LYS A 163 -4.96 -19.50 5.29
N ILE A 164 -4.32 -18.45 5.84
CA ILE A 164 -3.05 -18.60 6.57
C ILE A 164 -3.28 -18.85 8.07
N PRO A 165 -2.39 -19.58 8.77
CA PRO A 165 -2.47 -19.74 10.22
C PRO A 165 -2.41 -18.37 10.90
N CYS A 166 -3.26 -18.16 11.92
CA CYS A 166 -3.51 -16.86 12.56
C CYS A 166 -4.23 -15.82 11.64
N ALA A 167 -5.05 -16.30 10.70
CA ALA A 167 -5.85 -15.49 9.78
C ALA A 167 -6.60 -14.32 10.43
N ALA A 168 -7.22 -14.54 11.60
CA ALA A 168 -7.97 -13.50 12.30
C ALA A 168 -7.07 -12.29 12.66
N ILE A 169 -5.90 -12.55 13.24
CA ILE A 169 -4.94 -11.51 13.63
C ILE A 169 -4.38 -10.81 12.38
N CYS A 170 -4.01 -11.57 11.36
CA CYS A 170 -3.48 -11.02 10.11
C CYS A 170 -4.51 -10.16 9.37
N SER A 171 -5.77 -10.58 9.37
CA SER A 171 -6.88 -9.83 8.77
C SER A 171 -7.14 -8.53 9.52
N VAL A 172 -7.15 -8.56 10.85
CA VAL A 172 -7.29 -7.34 11.67
C VAL A 172 -6.17 -6.34 11.35
N PHE A 173 -4.91 -6.78 11.31
CA PHE A 173 -3.81 -5.88 10.95
C PHE A 173 -3.89 -5.37 9.53
N PHE A 174 -4.28 -6.21 8.57
CA PHE A 174 -4.44 -5.81 7.18
C PHE A 174 -5.55 -4.76 7.00
N PHE A 175 -6.74 -4.99 7.54
CA PHE A 175 -7.85 -4.05 7.43
C PHE A 175 -7.61 -2.79 8.26
N ALA A 176 -6.98 -2.89 9.43
CA ALA A 176 -6.56 -1.72 10.20
C ALA A 176 -5.53 -0.89 9.44
N MET A 177 -4.56 -1.52 8.78
CA MET A 177 -3.59 -0.86 7.92
C MET A 177 -4.28 -0.08 6.79
N LEU A 178 -5.20 -0.71 6.07
CA LEU A 178 -5.94 -0.08 4.98
C LEU A 178 -6.79 1.10 5.46
N TYR A 179 -7.43 0.95 6.62
CA TYR A 179 -8.22 2.01 7.23
C TYR A 179 -7.34 3.21 7.60
N VAL A 180 -6.20 2.95 8.24
CA VAL A 180 -5.23 3.97 8.64
C VAL A 180 -4.58 4.67 7.44
N LEU A 181 -4.23 3.91 6.39
CA LEU A 181 -3.73 4.47 5.12
C LEU A 181 -4.77 5.37 4.47
N GLY A 182 -6.03 4.92 4.42
CA GLY A 182 -7.14 5.71 3.88
C GLY A 182 -7.44 6.99 4.68
N LEU A 183 -7.29 6.95 6.00
CA LEU A 183 -7.40 8.15 6.85
C LEU A 183 -6.23 9.14 6.67
N SER A 184 -5.08 8.69 6.21
CA SER A 184 -3.87 9.52 6.06
C SER A 184 -3.75 10.20 4.70
N SER A 185 -4.47 9.69 3.69
CA SER A 185 -4.52 10.22 2.32
C SER A 185 -5.39 11.45 2.19
#